data_AF-A0A8J8FH25-F1
#
_entry.id   AF-A0A8J8FH25-F1
#
_cell.length_a   1.000
_cell.length_b   1.000
_cell.length_c   1.000
_cell.angle_alpha   90.00
_cell.angle_beta   90.00
_cell.angle_gamma   90.00
#
_symmetry.space_group_name_H-M   'P 1'
#
loop_
_entity.id
_entity.type
_entity.pdbx_description
1 polymer ?
#
loop_
_entity_poly.entity_id
_entity_poly.type
_entity_poly.pdbx_seq_one_letter_code
_entity_poly.pdbx_strand_id
1 'polypeptide(L)'
;MDQIFELLFSAMPFIHALAILAVLLKFILVIDKKGFSFVSIFVSFFRIYTHSDFVMTQQASRKKYMRRNNIINCYLYAWLFITIIMMLILQKPF
;
A
#
# COMPACT_ATOMS: atom_id res chain seq x y z
N MET A 1 -5.17 -3.23 -27.19
CA MET A 1 -5.75 -3.11 -25.84
C MET A 1 -5.62 -4.44 -25.10
N ASP A 2 -5.90 -5.55 -25.77
CA ASP A 2 -5.90 -6.89 -25.16
C ASP A 2 -4.55 -7.33 -24.59
N GLN A 3 -3.43 -7.08 -25.29
CA GLN A 3 -2.10 -7.49 -24.83
C GLN A 3 -1.68 -6.88 -23.47
N ILE A 4 -2.10 -5.64 -23.20
CA ILE A 4 -1.80 -4.98 -21.92
C ILE A 4 -2.62 -5.63 -20.80
N PHE A 5 -3.89 -5.95 -21.05
CA PHE A 5 -4.75 -6.61 -20.07
C PHE A 5 -4.35 -8.06 -19.83
N GLU A 6 -3.95 -8.80 -20.87
CA GLU A 6 -3.43 -10.16 -20.75
C GLU A 6 -2.14 -10.20 -19.94
N LEU A 7 -1.19 -9.31 -20.23
CA LEU A 7 0.03 -9.18 -19.45
C LEU A 7 -0.27 -8.84 -17.99
N LEU A 8 -1.16 -7.87 -17.77
CA LEU A 8 -1.56 -7.44 -16.43
C LEU A 8 -2.24 -8.59 -15.67
N PHE A 9 -3.15 -9.32 -16.32
CA PHE A 9 -3.83 -10.49 -15.76
C PHE A 9 -2.86 -11.61 -15.40
N SER A 10 -1.92 -11.93 -16.29
CA SER A 10 -0.86 -12.90 -16.01
C SER A 10 0.06 -12.45 -14.88
N ALA A 11 0.24 -11.14 -14.69
CA ALA A 11 1.03 -10.58 -13.61
C ALA A 11 0.28 -10.48 -12.27
N MET A 12 -1.06 -10.58 -12.26
CA MET A 12 -1.89 -10.40 -11.06
C MET A 12 -1.46 -11.28 -9.87
N PRO A 13 -1.14 -12.58 -10.03
CA PRO A 13 -0.70 -13.42 -8.91
C PRO A 13 0.56 -12.86 -8.22
N PHE A 14 1.53 -12.37 -9.01
CA PHE A 14 2.75 -11.76 -8.50
C PHE A 14 2.47 -10.41 -7.82
N ILE A 15 1.58 -9.61 -8.41
CA ILE A 15 1.15 -8.34 -7.82
C ILE A 15 0.45 -8.58 -6.47
N HIS A 16 -0.40 -9.60 -6.35
CA HIS A 16 -1.02 -10.00 -5.08
C HIS A 16 0.00 -10.49 -4.05
N ALA A 17 0.97 -11.30 -4.46
CA ALA A 17 2.04 -11.76 -3.57
C ALA A 17 2.87 -10.58 -3.03
N LEU A 18 3.20 -9.60 -3.88
CA LEU A 18 3.88 -8.38 -3.46
C LEU A 18 3.01 -7.50 -2.55
N ALA A 19 1.68 -7.45 -2.76
CA ALA A 19 0.75 -6.77 -1.87
C ALA A 19 0.72 -7.40 -0.47
N ILE A 20 0.68 -8.73 -0.38
CA ILE A 20 0.76 -9.46 0.90
C ILE A 20 2.09 -9.13 1.60
N LEU A 21 3.20 -9.17 0.87
CA LEU A 21 4.52 -8.82 1.42
C LEU A 21 4.55 -7.36 1.92
N ALA A 22 3.96 -6.42 1.17
CA ALA A 22 3.88 -5.03 1.57
C ALA A 22 3.03 -4.83 2.84
N VAL A 23 1.93 -5.56 2.98
CA VAL A 23 1.11 -5.58 4.21
C VAL A 23 1.92 -6.09 5.40
N LEU A 24 2.67 -7.19 5.24
CA LEU A 24 3.53 -7.74 6.29
C LEU A 24 4.63 -6.75 6.69
N LEU A 25 5.32 -6.16 5.72
CA LEU A 25 6.34 -5.14 5.96
C LEU A 25 5.77 -3.93 6.70
N LYS A 26 4.55 -3.51 6.35
CA LYS A 26 3.87 -2.41 7.04
C LYS A 26 3.55 -2.77 8.49
N PHE A 27 3.10 -4.00 8.73
CA PHE A 27 2.79 -4.51 10.06
C PHE A 27 4.02 -4.43 10.97
N ILE A 28 5.17 -4.94 10.49
CA ILE A 28 6.46 -4.85 11.18
C ILE A 28 6.86 -3.39 11.42
N LEU A 29 6.73 -2.54 10.40
CA LEU A 29 7.09 -1.13 10.46
C LEU A 29 6.26 -0.33 11.49
N VAL A 30 4.97 -0.67 11.65
CA VAL A 30 4.12 -0.02 12.66
C VAL A 30 4.45 -0.52 14.05
N ILE A 31 4.66 -1.83 14.23
CA ILE A 31 5.03 -2.40 15.52
C ILE A 31 6.35 -1.81 16.03
N ASP A 32 7.37 -1.70 15.16
CA ASP A 32 8.67 -1.12 15.50
C ASP A 32 8.59 0.35 15.97
N LYS A 33 7.62 1.13 15.47
CA LYS A 33 7.54 2.57 15.77
C LYS A 33 6.43 2.99 16.73
N LYS A 34 5.37 2.20 16.86
CA LYS A 34 4.21 2.52 17.69
C LYS A 34 3.88 1.44 18.72
N GLY A 35 4.62 0.33 18.71
CA GLY A 35 4.31 -0.84 19.52
C GLY A 35 3.17 -1.69 18.93
N PHE A 36 2.86 -2.80 19.61
CA PHE A 36 1.79 -3.70 19.20
C PHE A 36 0.42 -3.12 19.62
N SER A 37 -0.23 -2.42 18.69
CA SER A 37 -1.57 -1.86 18.88
C SER A 37 -2.38 -2.04 17.61
N PHE A 38 -3.45 -2.84 17.69
CA PHE A 38 -4.32 -3.12 16.55
C PHE A 38 -4.88 -1.83 15.93
N VAL A 39 -5.32 -0.89 16.78
CA VAL A 39 -5.82 0.42 16.34
C VAL A 39 -4.74 1.21 15.61
N SER A 40 -3.51 1.23 16.13
CA SER A 40 -2.39 1.94 15.50
C SER A 40 -2.02 1.36 14.14
N ILE A 41 -2.11 0.04 14.00
CA ILE A 41 -1.89 -0.68 12.74
C ILE A 41 -3.00 -0.33 11.76
N PHE A 42 -4.26 -0.45 12.14
CA PHE A 42 -5.40 -0.14 11.28
C PHE A 42 -5.36 1.30 10.77
N VAL A 43 -5.21 2.28 11.68
CA VAL A 43 -5.14 3.71 11.32
C VAL A 43 -3.95 4.01 10.40
N SER A 44 -2.85 3.25 10.51
CA SER A 44 -1.69 3.48 9.64
C SER A 44 -1.97 3.18 8.16
N PHE A 45 -2.92 2.29 7.84
CA PHE A 45 -3.32 2.03 6.45
C PHE A 45 -3.97 3.26 5.83
N PHE A 46 -4.79 3.98 6.59
CA PHE A 46 -5.50 5.16 6.10
C PHE A 46 -4.67 6.45 6.19
N ARG A 47 -3.54 6.44 6.92
CA ARG A 47 -2.75 7.64 7.15
C ARG A 47 -1.78 7.91 6.00
N ILE A 48 -1.95 9.04 5.33
CA ILE A 48 -0.96 9.65 4.43
C ILE A 48 -0.38 10.89 5.10
N TYR A 49 0.94 10.94 5.21
CA TYR A 49 1.66 12.10 5.74
C TYR A 49 1.90 13.14 4.64
N THR A 50 1.61 14.39 4.94
CA THR A 50 1.75 15.52 4.01
C THR A 50 3.08 16.25 4.21
N HIS A 51 3.44 17.15 3.28
CA HIS A 51 4.67 17.93 3.38
C HIS A 51 4.77 18.72 4.70
N SER A 52 3.66 19.30 5.18
CA SER A 52 3.63 20.01 6.46
C SER A 52 4.00 19.09 7.64
N ASP A 53 3.50 17.85 7.67
CA ASP A 53 3.88 16.87 8.69
C ASP A 53 5.40 16.60 8.72
N PHE A 54 6.03 16.54 7.54
CA PHE A 54 7.47 16.32 7.41
C PHE A 54 8.29 17.53 7.88
N VAL A 55 7.81 18.75 7.65
CA VAL A 55 8.45 20.00 8.11
C VAL A 55 8.34 20.14 9.63
N MET A 56 7.18 19.82 10.20
CA MET A 56 6.94 19.91 11.65
C MET A 56 7.69 18.86 12.46
N THR A 57 8.09 17.75 11.83
CA THR A 57 8.83 16.69 12.50
C THR A 57 10.33 17.01 12.48
N GLN A 58 10.98 17.14 13.65
CA GLN A 58 12.45 17.32 13.69
C GLN A 58 13.26 16.02 13.74
N GLN A 59 12.63 14.90 14.12
CA GLN A 59 13.30 13.60 14.24
C GLN A 59 13.45 12.88 12.90
N ALA A 60 14.70 12.58 12.50
CA ALA A 60 15.02 11.89 11.25
C ALA A 60 14.42 10.47 11.16
N SER A 61 14.40 9.73 12.27
CA SER A 61 13.80 8.39 12.34
C SER A 61 12.30 8.41 12.03
N ARG A 62 11.59 9.40 12.55
CA ARG A 62 10.15 9.61 12.32
C ARG A 62 9.87 10.03 10.88
N LYS A 63 10.68 10.91 10.28
CA LYS A 63 10.58 11.23 8.84
C LYS A 63 10.76 9.99 7.96
N LYS A 64 11.73 9.12 8.27
CA LYS A 64 11.97 7.88 7.54
C LYS A 64 10.77 6.94 7.62
N TYR A 65 10.17 6.80 8.81
CA TYR A 65 8.93 6.05 9.00
C TYR A 65 7.78 6.62 8.18
N MET A 66 7.56 7.94 8.23
CA MET A 66 6.47 8.60 7.49
C MET A 66 6.60 8.38 5.98
N ARG A 67 7.83 8.49 5.44
CA ARG A 67 8.11 8.25 4.02
C ARG A 67 7.83 6.80 3.62
N ARG A 68 8.32 5.83 4.41
CA ARG A 68 8.07 4.40 4.17
C ARG A 68 6.60 4.05 4.27
N ASN A 69 5.88 4.60 5.26
CA ASN A 69 4.45 4.40 5.41
C ASN A 69 3.67 4.90 4.18
N ASN A 70 4.01 6.10 3.68
CA ASN A 70 3.39 6.65 2.49
C ASN A 70 3.69 5.82 1.23
N ILE A 71 4.94 5.37 1.05
CA ILE A 71 5.32 4.52 -0.10
C ILE A 71 4.49 3.23 -0.09
N ILE A 72 4.40 2.56 1.06
CA ILE A 72 3.63 1.32 1.17
C ILE A 72 2.13 1.59 0.94
N ASN A 73 1.57 2.66 1.50
CA ASN A 73 0.16 3.01 1.27
C ASN A 73 -0.13 3.34 -0.19
N CYS A 74 0.73 4.11 -0.84
CA CYS A 74 0.58 4.44 -2.25
C CYS A 74 0.60 3.16 -3.11
N TYR A 75 1.52 2.24 -2.83
CA TYR A 75 1.57 0.96 -3.51
C TYR A 75 0.31 0.11 -3.26
N LEU A 76 -0.15 -0.01 -2.01
CA LEU A 76 -1.36 -0.77 -1.67
C LEU A 76 -2.62 -0.16 -2.29
N TYR A 77 -2.70 1.17 -2.38
CA TYR A 77 -3.81 1.86 -3.03
C TYR A 77 -3.79 1.68 -4.54
N ALA A 78 -2.62 1.77 -5.18
CA ALA A 78 -2.47 1.45 -6.60
C ALA A 78 -2.83 -0.01 -6.88
N TRP A 79 -2.40 -0.93 -6.02
CA TRP A 79 -2.77 -2.34 -6.10
C TRP A 79 -4.29 -2.56 -5.99
N LEU A 80 -4.94 -1.97 -4.98
CA LEU A 80 -6.40 -2.05 -4.82
C LEU A 80 -7.12 -1.50 -6.05
N PHE A 81 -6.69 -0.34 -6.54
CA PHE A 81 -7.27 0.29 -7.71
C PHE A 81 -7.17 -0.59 -8.96
N ILE A 82 -5.98 -1.13 -9.25
CA ILE A 82 -5.76 -2.07 -10.36
C ILE A 82 -6.63 -3.32 -10.20
N THR A 83 -6.70 -3.87 -8.99
CA THR A 83 -7.51 -5.07 -8.71
C THR A 83 -8.99 -4.82 -8.98
N ILE A 84 -9.53 -3.68 -8.55
CA ILE A 84 -10.93 -3.30 -8.79
C ILE A 84 -11.19 -3.14 -10.29
N ILE A 85 -10.30 -2.46 -11.02
CA ILE A 85 -10.43 -2.31 -12.48
C ILE A 85 -10.46 -3.68 -13.16
N MET A 86 -9.55 -4.58 -12.81
CA MET A 86 -9.49 -5.91 -13.39
C MET A 86 -10.77 -6.69 -13.13
N MET A 87 -11.31 -6.65 -11.90
CA MET A 87 -12.57 -7.30 -11.57
C MET A 87 -13.74 -6.75 -12.40
N LEU A 88 -13.86 -5.43 -12.55
CA LEU A 88 -14.95 -4.80 -13.31
C LEU A 88 -14.87 -5.12 -14.81
N ILE A 89 -13.67 -5.21 -15.37
CA ILE A 89 -13.46 -5.52 -16.79
C ILE A 89 -13.73 -7.00 -17.06
N LEU A 90 -13.26 -7.91 -16.19
CA LEU A 90 -13.47 -9.35 -16.32
C LEU A 90 -14.92 -9.77 -16.05
N GLN A 91 -15.69 -8.98 -15.31
CA GLN A 91 -17.11 -9.25 -15.04
C GLN A 91 -18.05 -8.92 -16.20
N LYS A 92 -17.58 -8.36 -17.33
CA LYS A 92 -18.45 -8.22 -18.51
C LYS A 92 -18.74 -9.61 -19.10
N PRO A 93 -20.00 -10.09 -19.06
CA PRO A 93 -20.36 -11.28 -19.82
C PRO A 93 -20.29 -10.91 -21.31
N PHE A 94 -19.63 -11.76 -22.10
CA PHE A 94 -19.92 -11.87 -23.53
C PHE A 94 -21.35 -12.40 -23.71
#